data_AF-A0A959ZTE8-F1
#
_entry.id   AF-A0A959ZTE8-F1
#
_cell.length_a   1.000
_cell.length_b   1.000
_cell.length_c   1.000
_cell.angle_alpha   90.00
_cell.angle_beta   90.00
_cell.angle_gamma   90.00
#
_symmetry.space_group_name_H-M   'P 1'
#
loop_
_entity.id
_entity.type
_entity.pdbx_description
1 polymer ?
#
loop_
_entity_poly.entity_id
_entity_poly.type
_entity_poly.pdbx_seq_one_letter_code
_entity_poly.pdbx_strand_id
1 'polypeptide(L)'
;MGRRTRGALAGVALGLAVGFGAGCGSGDSAEVTTTPVSLDRCQPVSAARLREIAVGLDKGPRQLTGGAMVQSGDHPEVHLIAGTFIAENIPDPQVGVWAKVGPVDGDGPIIAVTRIAQAFSRWPAGTEGDGTGILDDGVAEAVACGAAASE
;
A
#
# COMPACT_ATOMS: atom_id res chain seq x y z
N MET A 1 31.41 -2.03 44.27
CA MET A 1 31.08 -3.37 44.80
C MET A 1 29.81 -3.82 44.07
N GLY A 2 29.70 -4.88 43.30
CA GLY A 2 30.55 -6.03 43.03
C GLY A 2 29.60 -7.18 42.74
N ARG A 3 29.49 -7.60 41.47
CA ARG A 3 29.18 -8.99 41.07
C ARG A 3 29.42 -9.15 39.57
N ARG A 4 30.59 -9.73 39.28
CA ARG A 4 30.98 -10.30 37.99
C ARG A 4 30.42 -11.71 37.95
N THR A 5 29.64 -12.07 36.93
CA THR A 5 29.38 -13.47 36.59
C THR A 5 30.07 -13.77 35.27
N ARG A 6 31.13 -14.55 35.38
CA ARG A 6 31.88 -15.16 34.28
C ARG A 6 31.08 -16.38 33.84
N GLY A 7 30.59 -16.36 32.60
CA GLY A 7 30.06 -17.55 31.91
C GLY A 7 31.14 -18.12 31.01
N ALA A 8 31.44 -19.41 31.19
CA ALA A 8 32.60 -20.10 30.66
C ALA A 8 32.49 -20.46 29.17
N LEU A 9 33.66 -20.48 28.52
CA LEU A 9 33.93 -21.08 27.21
C LEU A 9 33.67 -22.58 27.23
N ALA A 10 32.96 -23.08 26.22
CA ALA A 10 33.05 -24.47 25.78
C ALA A 10 33.09 -24.46 24.25
N GLY A 11 34.31 -24.53 23.70
CA GLY A 11 34.51 -24.81 22.29
C GLY A 11 34.16 -26.27 21.99
N VAL A 12 33.49 -26.50 20.88
CA VAL A 12 33.40 -27.84 20.28
C VAL A 12 33.64 -27.71 18.77
N ALA A 13 34.79 -28.25 18.41
CA ALA A 13 35.17 -28.95 17.18
C ALA A 13 34.47 -28.61 15.86
N LEU A 14 35.33 -28.10 14.97
CA LEU A 14 35.36 -28.33 13.52
C LEU A 14 34.88 -29.76 13.15
N GLY A 15 33.84 -29.83 12.32
CA GLY A 15 33.41 -31.04 11.64
C GLY A 15 32.97 -30.68 10.22
N LEU A 16 33.94 -30.59 9.32
CA LEU A 16 33.71 -30.34 7.89
C LEU A 16 33.29 -31.68 7.24
N ALA A 17 31.98 -31.92 7.15
CA ALA A 17 31.41 -33.03 6.40
C ALA A 17 30.80 -32.50 5.09
N VAL A 18 31.58 -32.50 4.02
CA VAL A 18 31.10 -32.26 2.66
C VAL A 18 30.40 -33.54 2.19
N GLY A 19 29.12 -33.67 2.53
CA GLY A 19 28.24 -34.67 1.96
C GLY A 19 27.67 -34.15 0.63
N PHE A 20 28.22 -34.61 -0.49
CA PHE A 20 27.53 -34.58 -1.78
C PHE A 20 26.39 -35.61 -1.73
N GLY A 21 25.31 -35.25 -1.03
CA GLY A 21 24.04 -35.95 -1.08
C GLY A 21 23.20 -35.30 -2.16
N ALA A 22 22.83 -36.10 -3.17
CA ALA A 22 21.72 -35.81 -4.06
C ALA A 22 20.43 -35.75 -3.22
N GLY A 23 20.21 -34.61 -2.58
CA GLY A 23 18.93 -34.25 -2.00
C GLY A 23 18.13 -33.53 -3.08
N CYS A 24 17.02 -34.14 -3.52
CA CYS A 24 15.86 -33.39 -3.96
C CYS A 24 15.44 -32.50 -2.78
N GLY A 25 16.14 -31.37 -2.61
CA GLY A 25 15.61 -30.25 -1.88
C GLY A 25 14.50 -29.71 -2.76
N SER A 26 13.27 -30.13 -2.48
CA SER A 26 12.07 -29.36 -2.80
C SER A 26 12.27 -27.98 -2.18
N GLY A 27 13.01 -27.14 -2.90
CA GLY A 27 12.93 -25.72 -2.74
C GLY A 27 11.54 -25.40 -3.24
N ASP A 28 10.57 -25.35 -2.33
CA ASP A 28 9.39 -24.51 -2.46
C ASP A 28 9.92 -23.08 -2.62
N SER A 29 10.42 -22.77 -3.81
CA SER A 29 10.28 -21.46 -4.39
C SER A 29 8.79 -21.24 -4.37
N ALA A 30 8.32 -20.58 -3.30
CA ALA A 30 7.01 -19.98 -3.28
C ALA A 30 6.97 -19.07 -4.51
N GLU A 31 6.49 -19.64 -5.61
CA GLU A 31 6.05 -18.91 -6.77
C GLU A 31 4.98 -17.99 -6.18
N VAL A 32 5.35 -16.72 -5.99
CA VAL A 32 4.41 -15.70 -5.59
C VAL A 32 3.46 -15.62 -6.76
N THR A 33 2.40 -16.42 -6.72
CA THR A 33 1.28 -16.38 -7.65
C THR A 33 0.73 -14.97 -7.53
N THR A 34 1.23 -14.11 -8.41
CA THR A 34 0.81 -12.73 -8.50
C THR A 34 -0.51 -12.85 -9.23
N THR A 35 -1.58 -13.07 -8.48
CA THR A 35 -2.91 -13.12 -9.05
C THR A 35 -3.09 -11.83 -9.84
N PRO A 36 -3.39 -11.91 -11.15
CA PRO A 36 -3.55 -10.73 -11.96
C PRO A 36 -4.66 -9.87 -11.36
N VAL A 37 -4.33 -8.62 -11.08
CA VAL A 37 -5.27 -7.64 -10.54
C VAL A 37 -6.29 -7.32 -11.64
N SER A 38 -7.58 -7.58 -11.40
CA SER A 38 -8.63 -7.25 -12.37
C SER A 38 -8.83 -5.74 -12.43
N LEU A 39 -8.90 -5.22 -13.66
CA LEU A 39 -9.21 -3.82 -13.95
C LEU A 39 -10.71 -3.59 -14.25
N ASP A 40 -11.54 -4.63 -14.14
CA ASP A 40 -12.96 -4.57 -14.53
C ASP A 40 -13.79 -3.65 -13.60
N ARG A 41 -13.30 -3.44 -12.36
CA ARG A 41 -13.92 -2.56 -11.37
C ARG A 41 -13.44 -1.11 -11.45
N CYS A 42 -12.45 -0.81 -12.31
CA CYS A 42 -11.91 0.53 -12.43
C CYS A 42 -12.96 1.48 -13.00
N GLN A 43 -13.22 2.58 -12.28
CA GLN A 43 -14.07 3.66 -12.75
C GLN A 43 -13.26 4.96 -12.81
N PRO A 44 -13.52 5.82 -13.80
CA PRO A 44 -12.86 7.12 -13.88
C PRO A 44 -13.30 8.02 -12.73
N VAL A 45 -12.38 8.83 -12.22
CA VAL A 45 -12.67 9.80 -11.15
C VAL A 45 -12.86 11.19 -11.73
N SER A 46 -13.88 11.91 -11.25
CA SER A 46 -14.13 13.27 -11.70
C SER A 46 -12.95 14.20 -11.35
N ALA A 47 -12.63 15.15 -12.23
CA ALA A 47 -11.58 16.13 -11.96
C ALA A 47 -11.88 16.97 -10.70
N ALA A 48 -13.15 17.17 -10.36
CA ALA A 48 -13.57 17.83 -9.14
C ALA A 48 -13.14 17.05 -7.89
N ARG A 49 -13.37 15.73 -7.87
CA ARG A 49 -12.96 14.85 -6.77
C ARG A 49 -11.44 14.76 -6.63
N LEU A 50 -10.70 14.70 -7.74
CA LEU A 50 -9.23 14.74 -7.68
C LEU A 50 -8.70 16.06 -7.11
N ARG A 51 -9.31 17.19 -7.47
CA ARG A 51 -8.95 18.50 -6.89
C ARG A 51 -9.26 18.56 -5.40
N GLU A 52 -10.38 18.00 -4.97
CA GLU A 52 -10.73 17.93 -3.55
C GLU A 52 -9.67 17.15 -2.77
N ILE A 53 -9.28 15.96 -3.24
CA ILE A 53 -8.21 15.18 -2.62
C ILE A 53 -6.88 15.97 -2.64
N ALA A 54 -6.56 16.64 -3.75
CA ALA A 54 -5.33 17.42 -3.92
C ALA A 54 -5.23 18.59 -2.92
N VAL A 55 -6.35 19.19 -2.52
CA VAL A 55 -6.40 20.22 -1.46
C VAL A 55 -5.94 19.68 -0.10
N GLY A 56 -5.97 18.36 0.09
CA GLY A 56 -5.42 17.71 1.27
C GLY A 56 -3.92 17.39 1.21
N LEU A 57 -3.25 17.55 0.07
CA LEU A 57 -1.81 17.28 -0.03
C LEU A 57 -1.01 18.40 0.63
N ASP A 58 -0.04 18.06 1.48
CA ASP A 58 0.69 19.01 2.32
C ASP A 58 2.22 19.02 2.13
N LYS A 59 2.79 17.99 1.49
CA LYS A 59 4.25 17.82 1.30
C LYS A 59 4.66 17.62 -0.15
N GLY A 60 4.04 18.36 -1.05
CA GLY A 60 4.39 18.30 -2.47
C GLY A 60 3.31 18.86 -3.39
N PRO A 61 3.11 18.23 -4.55
CA PRO A 61 2.47 18.83 -5.70
C PRO A 61 1.01 19.11 -5.36
N ARG A 62 0.49 20.23 -5.87
CA ARG A 62 -0.91 20.61 -5.67
C ARG A 62 -1.85 19.98 -6.69
N GLN A 63 -1.38 18.95 -7.39
CA GLN A 63 -2.12 18.30 -8.47
C GLN A 63 -2.00 16.79 -8.37
N LEU A 64 -3.15 16.15 -8.53
CA LEU A 64 -3.31 14.72 -8.76
C LEU A 64 -3.70 14.53 -10.24
N THR A 65 -3.07 13.56 -10.90
CA THR A 65 -3.36 13.16 -12.28
C THR A 65 -3.66 11.67 -12.34
N GLY A 66 -4.27 11.20 -13.43
CA GLY A 66 -4.50 9.77 -13.66
C GLY A 66 -5.33 9.12 -12.57
N GLY A 67 -6.50 9.70 -12.30
CA GLY A 67 -7.37 9.27 -11.21
C GLY A 67 -8.31 8.15 -11.61
N ALA A 68 -8.25 7.04 -10.89
CA ALA A 68 -9.21 5.96 -11.01
C ALA A 68 -9.73 5.56 -9.62
N MET A 69 -10.92 4.97 -9.58
CA MET A 69 -11.50 4.48 -8.35
C MET A 69 -12.04 3.07 -8.49
N VAL A 70 -12.09 2.39 -7.35
CA VAL A 70 -12.66 1.06 -7.18
C VAL A 70 -13.61 1.14 -5.99
N GLN A 71 -14.83 0.65 -6.16
CA GLN A 71 -15.76 0.47 -5.04
C GLN A 71 -15.36 -0.79 -4.26
N SER A 72 -15.28 -0.70 -2.93
CA SER A 72 -15.05 -1.87 -2.09
C SER A 72 -16.24 -2.84 -2.21
N GLY A 73 -15.94 -4.12 -2.36
CA GLY A 73 -16.91 -5.21 -2.38
C GLY A 73 -17.43 -5.53 -0.99
N ASP A 74 -16.59 -5.38 0.03
CA ASP A 74 -16.97 -5.59 1.43
C ASP A 74 -17.75 -4.39 2.00
N HIS A 75 -17.45 -3.19 1.51
CA HIS A 75 -18.05 -1.93 1.95
C HIS A 75 -18.51 -1.09 0.77
N PRO A 76 -19.72 -1.31 0.23
CA PRO A 76 -20.19 -0.62 -0.98
C PRO A 76 -20.31 0.90 -0.80
N GLU A 77 -20.35 1.41 0.42
CA GLU A 77 -20.28 2.84 0.73
C GLU A 77 -18.86 3.43 0.60
N VAL A 78 -17.83 2.61 0.48
CA VAL A 78 -16.43 3.02 0.40
C VAL A 78 -15.93 2.96 -1.04
N HIS A 79 -15.39 4.07 -1.51
CA HIS A 79 -14.75 4.19 -2.81
C HIS A 79 -13.27 4.48 -2.61
N LEU A 80 -12.42 3.57 -3.07
CA LEU A 80 -10.98 3.71 -3.06
C LEU A 80 -10.55 4.46 -4.31
N ILE A 81 -10.00 5.64 -4.13
CA ILE A 81 -9.58 6.54 -5.19
C ILE A 81 -8.06 6.56 -5.21
N ALA A 82 -7.48 6.09 -6.31
CA ALA A 82 -6.07 6.22 -6.58
C ALA A 82 -5.79 7.44 -7.46
N GLY A 83 -4.65 8.07 -7.23
CA GLY A 83 -4.17 9.13 -8.10
C GLY A 83 -2.66 9.28 -8.00
N THR A 84 -2.08 9.78 -9.08
CA THR A 84 -0.64 9.95 -9.24
C THR A 84 -0.25 11.39 -8.95
N PHE A 85 0.88 11.57 -8.24
CA PHE A 85 1.42 12.87 -7.89
C PHE A 85 2.95 12.83 -7.76
N ILE A 86 3.65 13.93 -8.06
CA ILE A 86 5.11 14.06 -7.90
C ILE A 86 5.44 14.78 -6.60
N ALA A 87 5.80 14.04 -5.55
CA ALA A 87 6.15 14.59 -4.24
C ALA A 87 7.35 15.56 -4.26
N GLU A 88 7.44 16.47 -3.28
CA GLU A 88 8.60 17.36 -3.19
C GLU A 88 9.88 16.56 -2.95
N ASN A 89 10.94 16.84 -3.72
CA ASN A 89 12.22 16.12 -3.68
C ASN A 89 12.16 14.64 -4.07
N ILE A 90 11.07 14.17 -4.70
CA ILE A 90 10.96 12.84 -5.29
C ILE A 90 10.64 13.02 -6.78
N PRO A 91 11.61 12.77 -7.69
CA PRO A 91 11.39 13.00 -9.11
C PRO A 91 10.41 11.99 -9.72
N ASP A 92 10.31 10.81 -9.12
CA ASP A 92 9.46 9.73 -9.60
C ASP A 92 7.99 9.97 -9.19
N PRO A 93 7.03 9.78 -10.12
CA PRO A 93 5.61 9.81 -9.78
C PRO A 93 5.26 8.80 -8.69
N GLN A 94 4.47 9.23 -7.72
CA GLN A 94 3.98 8.44 -6.60
C GLN A 94 2.49 8.18 -6.79
N VAL A 95 2.02 6.99 -6.41
CA VAL A 95 0.59 6.65 -6.39
C VAL A 95 0.12 6.64 -4.94
N GLY A 96 -0.88 7.45 -4.64
CA GLY A 96 -1.59 7.43 -3.37
C GLY A 96 -2.99 6.85 -3.54
N VAL A 97 -3.51 6.20 -2.50
CA VAL A 97 -4.92 5.79 -2.40
C VAL A 97 -5.58 6.46 -1.22
N TRP A 98 -6.77 7.01 -1.46
CA TRP A 98 -7.66 7.62 -0.48
C TRP A 98 -9.02 6.93 -0.52
N ALA A 99 -9.66 6.74 0.63
CA ALA A 99 -11.01 6.23 0.73
C ALA A 99 -11.99 7.39 0.87
N LYS A 100 -13.03 7.38 0.05
CA LYS A 100 -14.19 8.26 0.14
C LYS A 100 -15.37 7.45 0.66
N VAL A 101 -15.86 7.81 1.86
CA VAL A 101 -17.03 7.18 2.46
C VAL A 101 -18.29 7.93 2.05
N GLY A 102 -19.31 7.18 1.62
CA GLY A 102 -20.56 7.68 1.08
C GLY A 102 -20.51 7.90 -0.44
N PRO A 103 -21.41 8.74 -0.98
CA PRO A 103 -21.47 9.00 -2.42
C PRO A 103 -20.15 9.59 -2.96
N VAL A 104 -19.71 9.11 -4.12
CA VAL A 104 -18.45 9.54 -4.78
C VAL A 104 -18.40 11.04 -5.03
N ASP A 105 -19.50 11.70 -5.39
CA ASP A 105 -19.54 13.16 -5.63
C ASP A 105 -20.27 13.91 -4.51
N GLY A 106 -20.51 13.26 -3.37
CA GLY A 106 -21.20 13.84 -2.23
C GLY A 106 -20.27 14.22 -1.06
N ASP A 107 -20.90 14.76 -0.02
CA ASP A 107 -20.26 15.04 1.26
C ASP A 107 -19.84 13.75 1.97
N GLY A 108 -18.90 13.86 2.90
CA GLY A 108 -18.41 12.75 3.73
C GLY A 108 -16.89 12.66 3.76
N PRO A 109 -16.31 11.86 4.66
CA PRO A 109 -14.89 11.90 4.96
C PRO A 109 -14.05 11.33 3.81
N ILE A 110 -12.86 11.92 3.65
CA ILE A 110 -11.75 11.39 2.88
C ILE A 110 -10.70 10.90 3.87
N ILE A 111 -10.23 9.67 3.69
CA ILE A 111 -9.29 8.99 4.57
C ILE A 111 -8.07 8.59 3.72
N ALA A 112 -6.85 8.82 4.22
CA ALA A 112 -5.64 8.37 3.56
C ALA A 112 -5.39 6.89 3.85
N VAL A 113 -5.42 6.04 2.82
CA VAL A 113 -5.36 4.57 2.95
C VAL A 113 -3.92 4.09 2.89
N THR A 114 -3.23 4.35 1.78
CA THR A 114 -1.82 3.93 1.63
C THR A 114 -0.87 4.78 2.47
N ARG A 115 0.27 4.20 2.88
CA ARG A 115 1.34 4.95 3.58
C ARG A 115 1.81 6.19 2.82
N ILE A 116 1.86 6.14 1.49
CA ILE A 116 2.20 7.31 0.65
C ILE A 116 1.13 8.40 0.81
N ALA A 117 -0.15 8.06 0.65
CA ALA A 117 -1.24 9.01 0.89
C ALA A 117 -1.20 9.61 2.30
N GLN A 118 -0.91 8.79 3.32
CA GLN A 118 -0.81 9.25 4.72
C GLN A 118 0.40 10.15 4.95
N ALA A 119 1.53 9.87 4.32
CA ALA A 119 2.76 10.65 4.50
C ALA A 119 2.69 12.04 3.86
N PHE A 120 1.95 12.16 2.76
CA PHE A 120 1.90 13.36 1.89
C PHE A 120 0.56 14.09 1.91
N SER A 121 -0.37 13.70 2.78
CA SER A 121 -1.63 14.40 2.95
C SER A 121 -1.99 14.62 4.41
N ARG A 122 -2.79 15.65 4.64
CA ARG A 122 -3.38 15.97 5.95
C ARG A 122 -4.70 15.24 6.22
N TRP A 123 -5.14 14.37 5.30
CA TRP A 123 -6.33 13.57 5.51
C TRP A 123 -6.11 12.63 6.70
N PRO A 124 -7.15 12.33 7.50
CA PRO A 124 -7.04 11.34 8.56
C PRO A 124 -6.48 10.03 8.01
N ALA A 125 -5.51 9.44 8.70
CA ALA A 125 -4.99 8.14 8.34
C ALA A 125 -6.06 7.08 8.60
N GLY A 126 -6.26 6.18 7.63
CA GLY A 126 -6.94 4.91 7.89
C GLY A 126 -6.04 4.08 8.80
N THR A 127 -6.57 3.61 9.92
CA THR A 127 -5.80 2.72 10.79
C THR A 127 -5.71 1.35 10.14
N GLU A 128 -4.58 1.05 9.50
CA GLU A 128 -4.12 -0.33 9.32
C GLU A 128 -3.93 -0.92 10.74
N GLY A 129 -4.97 -1.53 11.33
CA GLY A 129 -4.80 -2.26 12.59
C GLY A 129 -5.91 -2.22 13.63
N ASP A 130 -7.08 -1.62 13.39
CA ASP A 130 -8.25 -1.84 14.28
C ASP A 130 -8.98 -3.17 13.98
N GLY A 131 -8.46 -3.96 13.04
CA GLY A 131 -9.00 -5.27 12.68
C GLY A 131 -10.27 -5.19 11.83
N THR A 132 -10.61 -4.02 11.29
CA THR A 132 -11.84 -3.88 10.52
C THR A 132 -11.71 -4.29 9.05
N GLY A 133 -10.51 -4.45 8.47
CA GLY A 133 -10.31 -5.00 7.11
C GLY A 133 -10.99 -4.22 5.97
N ILE A 134 -11.74 -3.18 6.30
CA ILE A 134 -12.63 -2.39 5.43
C ILE A 134 -11.89 -1.78 4.25
N LEU A 135 -10.61 -1.50 4.45
CA LEU A 135 -9.77 -0.77 3.51
C LEU A 135 -8.76 -1.67 2.80
N ASP A 136 -8.75 -2.98 3.04
CA ASP A 136 -7.83 -3.90 2.35
C ASP A 136 -8.40 -4.38 1.00
N ASP A 137 -9.71 -4.62 0.92
CA ASP A 137 -10.36 -4.98 -0.35
C ASP A 137 -10.37 -3.79 -1.33
N GLY A 138 -9.76 -3.99 -2.49
CA GLY A 138 -9.75 -3.04 -3.59
C GLY A 138 -8.55 -2.08 -3.61
N VAL A 139 -7.63 -2.10 -2.64
CA VAL A 139 -6.46 -1.20 -2.66
C VAL A 139 -5.50 -1.57 -3.77
N ALA A 140 -5.20 -2.87 -3.93
CA ALA A 140 -4.34 -3.34 -5.01
C ALA A 140 -4.93 -3.00 -6.39
N GLU A 141 -6.24 -3.21 -6.55
CA GLU A 141 -7.00 -2.79 -7.74
C GLU A 141 -6.92 -1.29 -7.95
N ALA A 142 -7.20 -0.48 -6.93
CA ALA A 142 -7.16 0.97 -7.05
C ALA A 142 -5.77 1.46 -7.49
N VAL A 143 -4.69 0.94 -6.90
CA VAL A 143 -3.32 1.26 -7.32
C VAL A 143 -3.09 0.89 -8.79
N ALA A 144 -3.51 -0.31 -9.21
CA ALA A 144 -3.37 -0.74 -10.60
C ALA A 144 -4.19 0.14 -11.56
N CYS A 145 -5.42 0.49 -11.20
CA CYS A 145 -6.27 1.39 -11.97
C CYS A 145 -5.65 2.78 -12.11
N GLY A 146 -5.10 3.34 -11.03
CA GLY A 146 -4.48 4.67 -11.02
C GLY A 146 -3.19 4.72 -11.85
N ALA A 147 -2.39 3.64 -11.79
CA ALA A 147 -1.21 3.51 -12.64
C ALA A 147 -1.59 3.47 -14.12
N ALA A 148 -2.56 2.63 -14.50
CA ALA A 148 -3.04 2.51 -15.89
C ALA A 148 -3.70 3.81 -16.40
N ALA A 149 -4.37 4.57 -15.53
CA ALA A 149 -4.97 5.86 -15.89
C ALA A 149 -3.94 7.00 -16.07
N SER A 150 -2.68 6.76 -15.73
CA SER A 150 -1.59 7.74 -15.82
C SER A 150 -0.71 7.56 -17.07
N GLU A 151 -0.93 6.49 -17.84
CA GLU A 151 -0.28 6.21 -19.14
C GLU A 151 -0.96 6.98 -20.29
#